data_AF-A0A920SDS9-F1
#
_entry.id   AF-A0A920SDS9-F1
#
_cell.length_a   1.000
_cell.length_b   1.000
_cell.length_c   1.000
_cell.angle_alpha   90.00
_cell.angle_beta   90.00
_cell.angle_gamma   90.00
#
_symmetry.space_group_name_H-M   'P 1'
#
loop_
_entity.id
_entity.type
_entity.pdbx_description
1 polymer ?
#
loop_
_entity_poly.entity_id
_entity_poly.type
_entity_poly.pdbx_seq_one_letter_code
_entity_poly.pdbx_strand_id
1 'polypeptide(L)'
;MAKKLGAEPVITSASHASRTLSVDLLGREFGWKLEADSISITRASAAVINGLPIGVWQCAGECSWWTNESPLPENITVYQTLDDLATSACTAALIITDKTESLDALLADKITVIYRPKSLEIGMGCRKGVPVEELDSLLSKTFQEHGISVKCLSGRLVGRYKRGGNPGLEKTGRTSRCTLTFYPGDELNRIFGDQP
;
A
#
# COMPACT_ATOMS: atom_id res chain seq x y z
N MET A 1 -11.51 37.91 -2.72
CA MET A 1 -12.97 38.12 -2.68
C MET A 1 -13.68 36.79 -2.50
N ALA A 2 -13.86 36.31 -1.27
CA ALA A 2 -14.74 35.19 -0.92
C ALA A 2 -15.02 35.20 0.59
N LYS A 3 -15.40 36.37 1.12
CA LYS A 3 -15.75 36.58 2.53
C LYS A 3 -17.09 37.30 2.56
N LYS A 4 -18.14 36.68 2.00
CA LYS A 4 -19.48 37.28 1.93
C LYS A 4 -20.67 36.33 1.78
N LEU A 5 -20.47 35.03 2.00
CA LEU A 5 -21.57 34.10 2.20
C LEU A 5 -21.24 33.39 3.52
N GLY A 6 -22.08 33.57 4.53
CA GLY A 6 -22.04 32.80 5.78
C GLY A 6 -22.41 31.34 5.54
N ALA A 7 -21.69 30.70 4.63
CA ALA A 7 -21.73 29.28 4.43
C ALA A 7 -20.75 28.68 5.43
N GLU A 8 -21.26 27.94 6.40
CA GLU A 8 -20.45 26.96 7.09
C GLU A 8 -19.77 26.10 6.02
N PRO A 9 -18.45 25.91 6.07
CA PRO A 9 -17.80 24.95 5.20
C PRO A 9 -18.35 23.58 5.58
N VAL A 10 -19.35 23.13 4.84
CA VAL A 10 -19.84 21.76 4.87
C VAL A 10 -18.73 20.92 4.26
N ILE A 11 -17.72 20.59 5.08
CA ILE A 11 -16.88 19.43 4.85
C ILE A 11 -17.77 18.23 5.19
N THR A 12 -18.71 17.92 4.30
CA THR A 12 -19.23 16.57 4.23
C THR A 12 -18.12 15.70 3.67
N SER A 13 -17.16 15.36 4.53
CA SER A 13 -16.44 14.11 4.35
C SER A 13 -17.52 13.05 4.21
N ALA A 14 -17.62 12.47 3.02
CA ALA A 14 -18.61 11.44 2.65
C ALA A 14 -18.49 10.14 3.49
N SER A 15 -17.77 10.18 4.62
CA SER A 15 -17.68 9.14 5.64
C SER A 15 -18.72 9.30 6.76
N HIS A 16 -19.56 10.34 6.74
CA HIS A 16 -20.49 10.62 7.84
C HIS A 16 -21.74 9.70 7.93
N ALA A 17 -21.82 8.61 7.16
CA ALA A 17 -23.02 7.78 7.08
C ALA A 17 -22.87 6.32 7.54
N SER A 18 -21.68 5.87 7.93
CA SER A 18 -21.49 4.45 8.24
C SER A 18 -20.58 4.27 9.45
N ARG A 19 -21.14 3.78 10.56
CA ARG A 19 -20.39 3.30 11.74
C ARG A 19 -19.60 2.00 11.43
N THR A 20 -19.28 1.76 10.17
CA THR A 20 -18.81 0.48 9.64
C THR A 20 -17.67 0.74 8.65
N LEU A 21 -16.73 -0.20 8.58
CA LEU A 21 -15.56 -0.11 7.70
C LEU A 21 -15.96 -0.18 6.21
N SER A 22 -15.70 0.87 5.44
CA SER A 22 -15.90 0.84 3.98
C SER A 22 -14.73 0.15 3.29
N VAL A 23 -14.94 -1.07 2.80
CA VAL A 23 -13.94 -1.89 2.10
C VAL A 23 -13.35 -1.15 0.88
N ASP A 24 -14.19 -0.45 0.10
CA ASP A 24 -13.74 0.27 -1.10
C ASP A 24 -13.00 1.59 -0.81
N LEU A 25 -13.19 2.16 0.38
CA LEU A 25 -12.52 3.40 0.79
C LEU A 25 -11.28 3.15 1.64
N LEU A 26 -11.12 1.94 2.19
CA LEU A 26 -9.98 1.58 3.03
C LEU A 26 -8.66 1.82 2.30
N GLY A 27 -7.76 2.59 2.94
CA GLY A 27 -6.45 2.87 2.37
C GLY A 27 -6.41 3.91 1.26
N ARG A 28 -7.57 4.43 0.82
CA ARG A 28 -7.64 5.38 -0.30
C ARG A 28 -6.92 6.68 0.00
N GLU A 29 -6.97 7.15 1.24
CA GLU A 29 -6.25 8.36 1.70
C GLU A 29 -4.72 8.20 1.64
N PHE A 30 -4.22 6.99 1.90
CA PHE A 30 -2.81 6.61 1.79
C PHE A 30 -2.41 6.23 0.36
N GLY A 31 -3.37 6.27 -0.58
CA GLY A 31 -3.15 5.89 -1.98
C GLY A 31 -2.90 4.40 -2.18
N TRP A 32 -3.40 3.54 -1.28
CA TRP A 32 -3.32 2.09 -1.42
C TRP A 32 -4.04 1.63 -2.68
N LYS A 33 -3.50 0.58 -3.32
CA LYS A 33 -4.15 -0.04 -4.48
C LYS A 33 -4.92 -1.27 -4.03
N LEU A 34 -6.21 -1.27 -4.31
CA LEU A 34 -7.08 -2.41 -4.04
C LEU A 34 -6.91 -3.45 -5.18
N GLU A 35 -6.72 -4.71 -4.78
CA GLU A 35 -6.54 -5.87 -5.63
C GLU A 35 -7.57 -6.93 -5.23
N ALA A 36 -8.75 -6.84 -5.84
CA ALA A 36 -9.83 -7.80 -5.75
C ALA A 36 -10.77 -7.59 -6.93
N ASP A 37 -11.53 -8.61 -7.30
CA ASP A 37 -12.62 -8.47 -8.25
C ASP A 37 -13.79 -7.66 -7.64
N SER A 38 -14.57 -7.00 -8.50
CA SER A 38 -15.69 -6.15 -8.06
C SER A 38 -16.75 -6.92 -7.27
N ILE A 39 -16.89 -8.22 -7.52
CA ILE A 39 -17.82 -9.10 -6.81
C ILE A 39 -17.33 -9.31 -5.37
N SER A 40 -16.04 -9.62 -5.18
CA SER A 40 -15.41 -9.78 -3.86
C SER A 40 -15.50 -8.51 -3.03
N ILE A 41 -15.27 -7.32 -3.62
CA ILE A 41 -15.45 -6.03 -2.93
C ILE A 41 -16.89 -5.86 -2.47
N THR A 42 -17.86 -6.08 -3.36
CA THR A 42 -19.29 -5.94 -3.05
C THR A 42 -19.72 -6.90 -1.95
N ARG A 43 -19.25 -8.16 -2.01
CA ARG A 43 -19.54 -9.18 -0.99
C ARG A 43 -18.89 -8.86 0.35
N ALA A 44 -17.65 -8.38 0.36
CA ALA A 44 -16.97 -7.95 1.57
C ALA A 44 -17.67 -6.73 2.21
N SER A 45 -18.06 -5.73 1.42
CA SER A 45 -18.85 -4.58 1.91
C SER A 45 -20.19 -5.03 2.49
N ALA A 46 -20.90 -5.95 1.82
CA ALA A 46 -22.14 -6.51 2.34
C ALA A 46 -21.92 -7.30 3.65
N ALA A 47 -20.83 -8.06 3.75
CA ALA A 47 -20.47 -8.79 4.96
C ALA A 47 -20.22 -7.85 6.14
N VAL A 48 -19.53 -6.73 5.91
CA VAL A 48 -19.32 -5.69 6.93
C VAL A 48 -20.65 -5.08 7.39
N ILE A 49 -21.53 -4.70 6.46
CA ILE A 49 -22.83 -4.07 6.77
C ILE A 49 -23.75 -5.05 7.51
N ASN A 50 -23.70 -6.34 7.16
CA ASN A 50 -24.52 -7.39 7.78
C ASN A 50 -23.97 -7.87 9.12
N GLY A 51 -22.84 -7.33 9.61
CA GLY A 51 -22.24 -7.74 10.87
C GLY A 51 -21.63 -9.15 10.83
N LEU A 52 -21.31 -9.68 9.64
CA LEU A 52 -20.61 -10.96 9.51
C LEU A 52 -19.17 -10.84 10.00
N PRO A 53 -18.53 -11.94 10.46
CA PRO A 53 -17.16 -11.89 10.95
C PRO A 53 -16.19 -11.56 9.83
N ILE A 54 -15.44 -10.48 9.99
CA ILE A 54 -14.42 -9.97 9.08
C ILE A 54 -13.07 -10.08 9.76
N GLY A 55 -12.12 -10.69 9.08
CA GLY A 55 -10.74 -10.74 9.52
C GLY A 55 -9.90 -9.70 8.78
N VAL A 56 -9.09 -8.96 9.52
CA VAL A 56 -8.12 -8.02 8.96
C VAL A 56 -6.73 -8.52 9.31
N TRP A 57 -5.85 -8.63 8.33
CA TRP A 57 -4.43 -8.89 8.57
C TRP A 57 -3.60 -7.81 7.88
N GLN A 58 -2.65 -7.25 8.63
CA GLN A 58 -1.75 -6.23 8.14
C GLN A 58 -0.31 -6.62 8.44
N CYS A 59 0.53 -6.70 7.40
CA CYS A 59 1.97 -6.90 7.55
C CYS A 59 2.80 -5.72 7.03
N ALA A 60 2.19 -4.78 6.32
CA ALA A 60 2.85 -3.62 5.73
C ALA A 60 1.92 -2.41 5.66
N GLY A 61 2.49 -1.23 5.42
CA GLY A 61 1.73 0.02 5.30
C GLY A 61 1.44 0.71 6.61
N GLU A 62 0.69 1.80 6.52
CA GLU A 62 0.30 2.64 7.63
C GLU A 62 -0.73 1.95 8.51
N CYS A 63 -0.60 1.96 9.83
CA CYS A 63 -1.61 1.40 10.75
C CYS A 63 -2.73 2.40 11.10
N SER A 64 -2.62 3.65 10.63
CA SER A 64 -3.54 4.76 10.94
C SER A 64 -4.79 4.77 10.04
N TRP A 65 -5.13 3.65 9.42
CA TRP A 65 -6.34 3.53 8.58
C TRP A 65 -7.63 3.42 9.41
N TRP A 66 -7.52 3.11 10.70
CA TRP A 66 -8.62 3.21 11.65
C TRP A 66 -8.28 4.26 12.72
N THR A 67 -8.62 5.51 12.43
CA THR A 67 -8.41 6.67 13.30
C THR A 67 -9.71 7.18 13.92
N ASN A 68 -10.82 6.48 13.70
CA ASN A 68 -12.11 6.87 14.26
C ASN A 68 -12.03 6.89 15.79
N GLU A 69 -12.65 7.90 16.40
CA GLU A 69 -12.84 7.98 17.87
C GLU A 69 -13.72 6.83 18.40
N SER A 70 -14.35 6.07 17.51
CA SER A 70 -15.11 4.87 17.81
C SER A 70 -14.26 3.60 17.69
N PRO A 71 -14.43 2.61 18.58
CA PRO A 71 -13.78 1.32 18.46
C PRO A 71 -14.16 0.64 17.13
N LEU A 72 -13.29 -0.27 16.67
CA LEU A 72 -13.62 -1.15 15.56
C LEU A 72 -14.93 -1.89 15.86
N PRO A 73 -15.82 -2.06 14.87
CA PRO A 73 -17.00 -2.89 15.02
C PRO A 73 -16.66 -4.29 15.56
N GLU A 74 -17.49 -4.84 16.45
CA GLU A 74 -17.24 -6.14 17.10
C GLU A 74 -17.10 -7.30 16.12
N ASN A 75 -17.68 -7.17 14.92
CA ASN A 75 -17.56 -8.17 13.87
C ASN A 75 -16.23 -8.12 13.12
N ILE A 76 -15.34 -7.15 13.40
CA ILE A 76 -14.03 -7.01 12.76
C ILE A 76 -12.94 -7.42 13.75
N THR A 77 -12.16 -8.44 13.40
CA THR A 77 -11.04 -8.92 14.20
C THR A 77 -9.73 -8.69 13.44
N VAL A 78 -8.76 -8.03 14.08
CA VAL A 78 -7.42 -7.84 13.53
C VAL A 78 -6.52 -8.97 13.99
N TYR A 79 -6.00 -9.75 13.05
CA TYR A 79 -5.10 -10.86 13.28
C TYR A 79 -3.64 -10.42 13.13
N GLN A 80 -2.77 -10.96 13.98
CA GLN A 80 -1.33 -10.68 13.95
C GLN A 80 -0.63 -11.50 12.85
N THR A 81 -1.09 -12.72 12.62
CA THR A 81 -0.52 -13.62 11.62
C THR A 81 -1.53 -13.98 10.55
N LEU A 82 -1.02 -14.31 9.35
CA LEU A 82 -1.84 -14.78 8.25
C LEU A 82 -2.46 -16.15 8.56
N ASP A 83 -1.74 -17.02 9.25
CA ASP A 83 -2.23 -18.35 9.68
C ASP A 83 -3.43 -18.25 10.62
N ASP A 84 -3.42 -17.30 11.57
CA ASP A 84 -4.58 -17.08 12.45
C ASP A 84 -5.79 -16.59 11.64
N LEU A 85 -5.58 -15.71 10.67
CA LEU A 85 -6.63 -15.26 9.76
C LEU A 85 -7.16 -16.42 8.90
N ALA A 86 -6.29 -17.28 8.39
CA ALA A 86 -6.68 -18.41 7.54
C ALA A 86 -7.49 -19.46 8.33
N THR A 87 -7.08 -19.74 9.56
CA THR A 87 -7.77 -20.69 10.46
C THR A 87 -9.05 -20.12 11.07
N SER A 88 -9.27 -18.81 10.98
CA SER A 88 -10.47 -18.16 11.50
C SER A 88 -11.74 -18.51 10.73
N ALA A 89 -12.88 -18.44 11.42
CA ALA A 89 -14.22 -18.59 10.84
C ALA A 89 -14.75 -17.30 10.18
N CYS A 90 -13.87 -16.40 9.75
CA CYS A 90 -14.26 -15.15 9.09
C CYS A 90 -14.85 -15.41 7.71
N THR A 91 -15.87 -14.64 7.35
CA THR A 91 -16.52 -14.70 6.02
C THR A 91 -15.72 -13.94 4.97
N ALA A 92 -15.09 -12.82 5.37
CA ALA A 92 -14.23 -12.03 4.51
C ALA A 92 -12.89 -11.73 5.19
N ALA A 93 -11.84 -11.71 4.39
CA ALA A 93 -10.47 -11.44 4.76
C ALA A 93 -10.00 -10.15 4.06
N LEU A 94 -9.68 -9.13 4.84
CA LEU A 94 -9.08 -7.88 4.39
C LEU A 94 -7.57 -7.93 4.66
N ILE A 95 -6.77 -7.94 3.60
CA ILE A 95 -5.34 -8.23 3.67
C ILE A 95 -4.57 -6.99 3.25
N ILE A 96 -3.78 -6.41 4.14
CA ILE A 96 -2.92 -5.28 3.84
C ILE A 96 -1.48 -5.80 3.81
N THR A 97 -0.95 -6.00 2.60
CA THR A 97 0.35 -6.65 2.43
C THR A 97 1.09 -6.17 1.18
N ASP A 98 2.40 -6.06 1.33
CA ASP A 98 3.33 -5.83 0.24
C ASP A 98 3.77 -7.11 -0.49
N LYS A 99 3.45 -8.29 0.05
CA LYS A 99 3.88 -9.58 -0.46
C LYS A 99 2.94 -10.18 -1.50
N THR A 100 3.48 -10.79 -2.54
CA THR A 100 2.76 -11.50 -3.61
C THR A 100 2.68 -13.01 -3.39
N GLU A 101 2.95 -13.48 -2.17
CA GLU A 101 2.83 -14.91 -1.83
C GLU A 101 1.40 -15.44 -2.05
N SER A 102 1.25 -16.77 -2.08
CA SER A 102 0.02 -17.50 -2.43
C SER A 102 -1.10 -17.37 -1.39
N LEU A 103 -1.55 -16.14 -1.14
CA LEU A 103 -2.70 -15.80 -0.31
C LEU A 103 -3.98 -16.48 -0.83
N ASP A 104 -4.08 -16.62 -2.15
CA ASP A 104 -5.24 -17.26 -2.82
C ASP A 104 -5.46 -18.70 -2.36
N ALA A 105 -4.40 -19.46 -2.07
CA ALA A 105 -4.51 -20.85 -1.63
C ALA A 105 -4.91 -20.95 -0.15
N LEU A 106 -4.39 -20.04 0.70
CA LEU A 106 -4.65 -20.02 2.13
C LEU A 106 -6.06 -19.50 2.48
N LEU A 107 -6.63 -18.67 1.61
CA LEU A 107 -7.90 -17.98 1.84
C LEU A 107 -8.94 -18.31 0.78
N ALA A 108 -8.79 -19.44 0.09
CA ALA A 108 -9.67 -19.89 -0.99
C ALA A 108 -11.14 -20.07 -0.54
N ASP A 109 -11.37 -20.34 0.74
CA ASP A 109 -12.70 -20.50 1.34
C ASP A 109 -13.36 -19.17 1.76
N LYS A 110 -12.64 -18.05 1.66
CA LYS A 110 -13.07 -16.74 2.18
C LYS A 110 -13.13 -15.68 1.08
N ILE A 111 -13.96 -14.65 1.29
CA ILE A 111 -13.98 -13.49 0.40
C ILE A 111 -12.72 -12.66 0.69
N THR A 112 -11.76 -12.65 -0.24
CA THR A 112 -10.48 -12.00 -0.04
C THR A 112 -10.42 -10.65 -0.75
N VAL A 113 -10.01 -9.62 -0.01
CA VAL A 113 -9.74 -8.29 -0.55
C VAL A 113 -8.34 -7.86 -0.14
N ILE A 114 -7.46 -7.68 -1.13
CA ILE A 114 -6.06 -7.32 -0.90
C ILE A 114 -5.89 -5.82 -1.10
N TYR A 115 -5.21 -5.16 -0.17
CA TYR A 115 -4.78 -3.78 -0.23
C TYR A 115 -3.26 -3.77 -0.33
N ARG A 116 -2.76 -3.07 -1.35
CA ARG A 116 -1.34 -2.90 -1.64
C ARG A 116 -0.91 -1.51 -1.13
N PRO A 117 -0.33 -1.41 0.08
CA PRO A 117 0.09 -0.14 0.63
C PRO A 117 1.28 0.43 -0.13
N LYS A 118 1.41 1.76 -0.17
CA LYS A 118 2.51 2.47 -0.82
C LYS A 118 3.77 2.56 0.05
N SER A 119 4.10 1.48 0.75
CA SER A 119 5.14 1.46 1.78
C SER A 119 6.56 1.31 1.24
N LEU A 120 6.74 1.05 -0.05
CA LEU A 120 8.05 0.72 -0.61
C LEU A 120 8.65 1.87 -1.40
N GLU A 121 9.93 2.07 -1.18
CA GLU A 121 10.76 3.02 -1.92
C GLU A 121 11.95 2.30 -2.53
N ILE A 122 12.33 2.72 -3.74
CA ILE A 122 13.42 2.08 -4.47
C ILE A 122 14.69 2.90 -4.28
N GLY A 123 15.70 2.34 -3.60
CA GLY A 123 17.06 2.88 -3.62
C GLY A 123 17.87 2.28 -4.76
N MET A 124 18.31 3.08 -5.74
CA MET A 124 19.14 2.60 -6.85
C MET A 124 20.41 3.42 -7.06
N GLY A 125 21.53 2.71 -6.99
CA GLY A 125 22.84 3.21 -7.44
C GLY A 125 23.13 2.78 -8.86
N CYS A 126 23.43 3.73 -9.75
CA CYS A 126 23.76 3.44 -11.14
C CYS A 126 25.22 3.85 -11.47
N ARG A 127 25.92 2.98 -12.21
CA ARG A 127 27.22 3.29 -12.86
C ARG A 127 26.95 4.08 -14.14
N LYS A 128 27.92 4.87 -14.60
CA LYS A 128 27.74 5.69 -15.80
C LYS A 128 27.61 4.78 -17.02
N GLY A 129 26.54 4.94 -17.80
CA GLY A 129 26.32 4.22 -19.07
C GLY A 129 25.52 2.91 -18.97
N VAL A 130 24.93 2.57 -17.82
CA VAL A 130 24.06 1.39 -17.71
C VAL A 130 22.77 1.62 -18.50
N PRO A 131 22.34 0.65 -19.34
CA PRO A 131 21.06 0.69 -20.05
C PRO A 131 19.86 0.71 -19.09
N VAL A 132 18.75 1.32 -19.52
CA VAL A 132 17.53 1.44 -18.70
C VAL A 132 16.88 0.08 -18.52
N GLU A 133 16.97 -0.76 -19.55
CA GLU A 133 16.42 -2.10 -19.63
C GLU A 133 17.07 -3.03 -18.58
N GLU A 134 18.35 -2.82 -18.31
CA GLU A 134 19.09 -3.57 -17.27
C GLU A 134 18.62 -3.16 -15.86
N LEU A 135 18.35 -1.86 -15.65
CA LEU A 135 17.80 -1.34 -14.40
C LEU A 135 16.37 -1.86 -14.15
N ASP A 136 15.51 -1.86 -15.17
CA ASP A 136 14.15 -2.40 -15.09
C ASP A 136 14.14 -3.91 -14.84
N SER A 137 15.07 -4.64 -15.48
CA SER A 137 15.24 -6.08 -15.27
C SER A 137 15.70 -6.38 -13.85
N LEU A 138 16.67 -5.61 -13.33
CA LEU A 138 17.15 -5.74 -11.95
C LEU A 138 16.03 -5.49 -10.94
N LEU A 139 15.23 -4.43 -11.15
CA LEU A 139 14.07 -4.15 -10.32
C LEU A 139 13.10 -5.33 -10.35
N SER A 140 12.61 -5.71 -11.53
CA SER A 140 11.63 -6.79 -11.68
C SER A 140 12.09 -8.09 -11.03
N LYS A 141 13.37 -8.44 -11.21
CA LYS A 141 13.98 -9.61 -10.58
C LYS A 141 14.02 -9.50 -9.06
N THR A 142 14.41 -8.34 -8.53
CA THR A 142 14.46 -8.10 -7.07
C THR A 142 13.08 -8.23 -6.43
N PHE A 143 12.04 -7.64 -7.06
CA PHE A 143 10.65 -7.76 -6.62
C PHE A 143 10.18 -9.21 -6.61
N GLN A 144 10.50 -9.98 -7.66
CA GLN A 144 10.16 -11.41 -7.72
C GLN A 144 10.90 -12.24 -6.66
N GLU A 145 12.21 -12.02 -6.50
CA GLU A 145 13.03 -12.77 -5.53
C GLU A 145 12.58 -12.54 -4.08
N HIS A 146 12.12 -11.33 -3.77
CA HIS A 146 11.62 -11.01 -2.43
C HIS A 146 10.11 -11.26 -2.29
N GLY A 147 9.43 -11.68 -3.38
CA GLY A 147 7.98 -11.91 -3.38
C GLY A 147 7.19 -10.65 -3.06
N ILE A 148 7.60 -9.49 -3.59
CA ILE A 148 7.03 -8.18 -3.30
C ILE A 148 6.28 -7.65 -4.52
N SER A 149 5.12 -7.03 -4.29
CA SER A 149 4.32 -6.43 -5.35
C SER A 149 4.88 -5.07 -5.75
N VAL A 150 5.17 -4.89 -7.05
CA VAL A 150 5.49 -3.58 -7.64
C VAL A 150 4.37 -2.54 -7.44
N LYS A 151 3.15 -2.97 -7.09
CA LYS A 151 2.02 -2.08 -6.80
C LYS A 151 2.18 -1.34 -5.46
N CYS A 152 3.05 -1.83 -4.58
CA CYS A 152 3.34 -1.25 -3.27
C CYS A 152 4.40 -0.14 -3.33
N LEU A 153 4.88 0.17 -4.52
CA LEU A 153 5.75 1.31 -4.77
C LEU A 153 5.01 2.61 -4.46
N SER A 154 5.58 3.39 -3.54
CA SER A 154 5.18 4.78 -3.27
C SER A 154 5.25 5.66 -4.52
N GLY A 155 6.04 5.24 -5.51
CA GLY A 155 6.40 6.04 -6.66
C GLY A 155 7.62 6.92 -6.38
N ARG A 156 8.45 6.59 -5.38
CA ARG A 156 9.73 7.28 -5.14
C ARG A 156 10.91 6.38 -5.52
N LEU A 157 11.79 6.92 -6.37
CA LEU A 157 13.09 6.34 -6.68
C LEU A 157 14.16 7.23 -6.05
N VAL A 158 15.00 6.67 -5.20
CA VAL A 158 16.09 7.36 -4.51
C VAL A 158 17.40 7.00 -5.18
N GLY A 159 18.11 8.03 -5.66
CA GLY A 159 19.41 7.88 -6.31
C GLY A 159 20.50 8.65 -5.58
N ARG A 160 21.74 8.16 -5.68
CA ARG A 160 22.91 8.94 -5.25
C ARG A 160 23.20 10.06 -6.23
N TYR A 161 23.27 11.28 -5.73
CA TYR A 161 23.70 12.45 -6.49
C TYR A 161 25.11 12.24 -7.05
N LYS A 162 25.30 12.53 -8.33
CA LYS A 162 26.61 12.57 -9.00
C LYS A 162 26.70 13.84 -9.85
N ARG A 163 27.89 14.46 -9.84
CA ARG A 163 28.19 15.62 -10.68
C ARG A 163 28.09 15.19 -12.16
N GLY A 164 27.18 15.80 -12.91
CA GLY A 164 26.83 15.40 -14.28
C GLY A 164 25.54 14.57 -14.43
N GLY A 165 24.77 14.39 -13.35
CA GLY A 165 23.48 13.70 -13.36
C GLY A 165 23.60 12.18 -13.52
N ASN A 166 22.46 11.49 -13.61
CA ASN A 166 22.41 10.04 -13.82
C ASN A 166 21.30 9.69 -14.82
N PRO A 167 21.57 9.78 -16.13
CA PRO A 167 20.54 9.67 -17.17
C PRO A 167 19.79 8.33 -17.18
N GLY A 168 20.46 7.25 -16.74
CA GLY A 168 19.84 5.94 -16.59
C GLY A 168 18.74 5.96 -15.53
N LEU A 169 19.02 6.48 -14.34
CA LEU A 169 18.04 6.58 -13.24
C LEU A 169 16.89 7.54 -13.59
N GLU A 170 17.18 8.65 -14.26
CA GLU A 170 16.14 9.59 -14.70
C GLU A 170 15.17 8.95 -15.70
N LYS A 171 15.68 8.12 -16.61
CA LYS A 171 14.84 7.36 -17.56
C LYS A 171 14.08 6.24 -16.86
N THR A 172 14.72 5.47 -15.98
CA THR A 172 14.05 4.44 -15.16
C THR A 172 12.91 5.03 -14.33
N GLY A 173 13.15 6.16 -13.65
CA GLY A 173 12.11 6.87 -12.90
C GLY A 173 10.90 7.21 -13.77
N ARG A 174 11.12 7.66 -15.01
CA ARG A 174 10.02 7.92 -15.96
C ARG A 174 9.29 6.64 -16.37
N THR A 175 10.01 5.57 -16.73
CA THR A 175 9.43 4.29 -17.16
C THR A 175 8.60 3.66 -16.03
N SER A 176 9.15 3.61 -14.82
CA SER A 176 8.49 3.03 -13.65
C SER A 176 7.48 3.99 -12.98
N ARG A 177 7.20 5.15 -13.58
CA ARG A 177 6.34 6.22 -13.03
C ARG A 177 6.68 6.61 -11.60
N CYS A 178 7.97 6.62 -11.29
CA CYS A 178 8.51 7.03 -10.00
C CYS A 178 9.14 8.42 -10.08
N THR A 179 8.82 9.28 -9.12
CA THR A 179 9.52 10.53 -8.84
C THR A 179 10.92 10.22 -8.36
N LEU A 180 11.93 10.64 -9.12
CA LEU A 180 13.33 10.48 -8.77
C LEU A 180 13.77 11.60 -7.81
N THR A 181 14.28 11.22 -6.65
CA THR A 181 14.91 12.11 -5.69
C THR A 181 16.38 11.76 -5.55
N PHE A 182 17.25 12.77 -5.73
CA PHE A 182 18.69 12.59 -5.53
C PHE A 182 19.09 13.07 -4.15
N TYR A 183 19.86 12.25 -3.45
CA TYR A 183 20.47 12.61 -2.17
C TYR A 183 22.01 12.58 -2.29
N PRO A 184 22.73 13.52 -1.65
CA PRO A 184 24.17 13.45 -1.52
C PRO A 184 24.58 12.21 -0.70
N GLY A 185 25.80 11.71 -0.92
CA GLY A 185 26.21 10.40 -0.40
C GLY A 185 26.28 10.31 1.12
N ASP A 186 26.58 11.41 1.78
CA ASP A 186 26.57 11.58 3.23
C ASP A 186 25.16 11.52 3.83
N GLU A 187 24.15 12.04 3.13
CA GLU A 187 22.74 11.97 3.55
C GLU A 187 22.17 10.56 3.34
N LEU A 188 22.50 9.90 2.22
CA LEU A 188 22.13 8.49 2.01
C LEU A 188 22.71 7.56 3.07
N ASN A 189 23.97 7.78 3.45
CA ASN A 189 24.61 6.98 4.49
C ASN A 189 23.98 7.21 5.87
N ARG A 190 23.31 8.35 6.11
CA ARG A 190 22.54 8.56 7.35
C ARG A 190 21.14 7.95 7.29
N ILE A 191 20.53 7.92 6.11
CA ILE A 191 19.19 7.34 5.89
C ILE A 191 19.25 5.80 5.91
N PHE A 192 20.32 5.21 5.38
CA PHE A 192 20.47 3.75 5.22
C PHE A 192 21.58 3.13 6.09
N GLY A 193 22.44 3.93 6.73
CA GLY A 193 23.64 3.43 7.41
C GLY A 193 23.51 3.17 8.91
N ASP A 194 22.30 3.09 9.46
CA ASP A 194 22.08 2.62 10.82
C ASP A 194 21.10 1.44 10.81
N GLN A 195 21.61 0.29 10.40
CA GLN A 195 21.07 -1.03 10.73
C GLN A 195 22.22 -1.78 11.43
N PRO A 196 22.17 -1.96 12.76
CA PRO A 196 23.12 -2.80 13.48
C PRO A 196 23.02 -4.28 13.09
#